data_AF-A0A1D2JEW9-F1
#
_entry.id   AF-A0A1D2JEW9-F1
#
_cell.length_a   1.000
_cell.length_b   1.000
_cell.length_c   1.000
_cell.angle_alpha   90.00
_cell.angle_beta   90.00
_cell.angle_gamma   90.00
#
_symmetry.space_group_name_H-M   'P 1'
#
loop_
_entity.id
_entity.type
_entity.pdbx_description
1 polymer ?
#
loop_
_entity_poly.entity_id
_entity_poly.type
_entity_poly.pdbx_seq_one_letter_code
_entity_poly.pdbx_strand_id
1 'polypeptide(L)'
;MPYLFLYGCVVSTSTITPENLQEHMRSYPYDRILFHPGYVCRTCHTLKPARSKHCSICNDALVLTYSSTVPAKHWAEGTDWAMYFQLWGFAIADDIVVGAVFLLAVLTAPLPFAMLLYHLYLIWSGMTTNESAKWGDWRDDIADGLVFKAKKSEIYPQRHPDADIVEPDIPWPINTDHTLIFTSDGSPPRVGFSLDGECTSITQPGKLGTAPDPRWRRVQRLEDVVNVYDLGFWSNLREALRIRR
;
A
#
# COMPACT_ATOMS: atom_id res chain seq x y z
N MET A 1 -9.81 -4.37 -26.46
CA MET A 1 -8.61 -4.09 -25.63
C MET A 1 -8.88 -3.53 -24.21
N PRO A 2 -10.11 -3.35 -23.68
CA PRO A 2 -10.30 -3.18 -22.22
C PRO A 2 -10.46 -4.51 -21.47
N TYR A 3 -10.94 -5.56 -22.16
CA TYR A 3 -11.22 -6.87 -21.55
C TYR A 3 -9.98 -7.65 -21.11
N LEU A 4 -8.83 -7.47 -21.77
CA LEU A 4 -7.59 -8.13 -21.34
C LEU A 4 -7.06 -7.55 -20.03
N PHE A 5 -7.15 -6.24 -19.86
CA PHE A 5 -6.78 -5.56 -18.61
C PHE A 5 -7.75 -5.94 -17.49
N LEU A 6 -9.06 -5.87 -17.74
CA LEU A 6 -10.07 -6.31 -16.78
C LEU A 6 -9.91 -7.80 -16.40
N TYR A 7 -9.67 -8.68 -17.38
CA TYR A 7 -9.38 -10.09 -17.14
C TYR A 7 -8.11 -10.28 -16.30
N GLY A 8 -7.03 -9.54 -16.63
CA GLY A 8 -5.80 -9.52 -15.85
C GLY A 8 -6.05 -9.12 -14.39
N CYS A 9 -6.84 -8.06 -14.15
CA CYS A 9 -7.20 -7.61 -12.80
C CYS A 9 -8.03 -8.64 -12.01
N VAL A 10 -8.87 -9.42 -12.68
CA VAL A 10 -9.71 -10.46 -12.04
C VAL A 10 -8.91 -11.73 -11.77
N VAL A 11 -7.97 -12.09 -12.65
CA VAL A 11 -7.22 -13.35 -12.60
C VAL A 11 -5.90 -13.23 -11.81
N SER A 12 -5.42 -12.02 -11.52
CA SER A 12 -4.17 -11.78 -10.79
C SER A 12 -4.25 -11.98 -9.27
N THR A 13 -5.09 -12.90 -8.76
CA THR A 13 -5.17 -13.18 -7.33
C THR A 13 -3.95 -13.98 -6.85
N SER A 14 -3.22 -13.43 -5.88
CA SER A 14 -2.14 -14.15 -5.18
C SER A 14 -2.67 -14.72 -3.87
N THR A 15 -3.20 -15.93 -3.90
CA THR A 15 -3.65 -16.64 -2.71
C THR A 15 -2.44 -17.18 -1.95
N ILE A 16 -2.36 -16.90 -0.64
CA ILE A 16 -1.29 -17.40 0.22
C ILE A 16 -1.69 -18.79 0.72
N THR A 17 -0.93 -19.80 0.34
CA THR A 17 -1.04 -21.19 0.79
C THR A 17 0.21 -21.55 1.62
N PRO A 18 0.18 -22.62 2.43
CA PRO A 18 1.35 -23.04 3.20
C PRO A 18 2.60 -23.30 2.34
N GLU A 19 2.42 -23.72 1.09
CA GLU A 19 3.50 -24.04 0.15
C GLU A 19 4.19 -22.78 -0.40
N ASN A 20 3.45 -21.72 -0.68
CA ASN A 20 3.99 -20.47 -1.22
C ASN A 20 4.27 -19.41 -0.13
N LEU A 21 3.91 -19.70 1.12
CA LEU A 21 4.04 -18.78 2.26
C LEU A 21 5.49 -18.27 2.40
N GLN A 22 6.48 -19.16 2.30
CA GLN A 22 7.88 -18.77 2.46
C GLN A 22 8.36 -17.80 1.37
N GLU A 23 7.86 -17.95 0.13
CA GLU A 23 8.16 -17.04 -0.97
C GLU A 23 7.52 -15.67 -0.74
N HIS A 24 6.25 -15.64 -0.33
CA HIS A 24 5.54 -14.39 -0.01
C HIS A 24 6.15 -13.66 1.19
N MET A 25 6.64 -14.40 2.20
CA MET A 25 7.36 -13.85 3.36
C MET A 25 8.68 -13.17 2.97
N ARG A 26 9.31 -13.58 1.85
CA ARG A 26 10.55 -12.99 1.35
C ARG A 26 10.32 -11.88 0.32
N SER A 27 9.07 -11.67 -0.10
CA SER A 27 8.74 -10.70 -1.15
C SER A 27 8.86 -9.26 -0.67
N TYR A 28 8.51 -8.98 0.59
CA TYR A 28 8.52 -7.64 1.18
C TYR A 28 9.04 -7.67 2.62
N PRO A 29 9.88 -6.71 3.03
CA PRO A 29 10.32 -6.60 4.42
C PRO A 29 9.21 -6.09 5.34
N TYR A 30 9.33 -6.45 6.63
CA TYR A 30 8.50 -5.88 7.69
C TYR A 30 9.07 -4.53 8.14
N ASP A 31 8.26 -3.49 8.09
CA ASP A 31 8.65 -2.12 8.46
C ASP A 31 8.50 -1.83 9.96
N ARG A 32 7.77 -2.68 10.71
CA ARG A 32 7.42 -2.48 12.13
C ARG A 32 6.78 -1.11 12.40
N ILE A 33 6.03 -0.64 11.41
CA ILE A 33 5.19 0.55 11.46
C ILE A 33 3.79 0.16 10.99
N LEU A 34 3.67 -0.38 9.78
CA LEU A 34 2.41 -0.89 9.23
C LEU A 34 2.27 -2.39 9.37
N PHE A 35 3.40 -3.11 9.32
CA PHE A 35 3.48 -4.55 9.34
C PHE A 35 4.59 -5.00 10.29
N HIS A 36 4.18 -5.75 11.31
CA HIS A 36 5.06 -6.30 12.33
C HIS A 36 5.26 -7.80 12.10
N PRO A 37 6.46 -8.34 12.37
CA PRO A 37 6.72 -9.76 12.28
C PRO A 37 5.88 -10.54 13.29
N GLY A 38 5.57 -11.79 12.96
CA GLY A 38 5.06 -12.76 13.92
C GLY A 38 3.56 -12.79 14.14
N TYR A 39 2.81 -12.00 13.38
CA TYR A 39 1.37 -12.01 13.43
C TYR A 39 0.79 -13.23 12.72
N VAL A 40 0.02 -14.02 13.47
CA VAL A 40 -0.78 -15.12 12.93
C VAL A 40 -2.19 -14.63 12.65
N CYS A 41 -2.69 -14.88 11.45
CA CYS A 41 -4.08 -14.57 11.12
C CYS A 41 -5.02 -15.47 11.94
N ARG A 42 -5.99 -14.87 12.65
CA ARG A 42 -6.98 -15.63 13.43
C ARG A 42 -7.86 -16.56 12.60
N THR A 43 -8.06 -16.23 11.32
CA THR A 43 -8.95 -16.98 10.42
C THR A 43 -8.18 -17.98 9.57
N CYS A 44 -7.02 -17.59 9.02
CA CYS A 44 -6.20 -18.49 8.19
C CYS A 44 -5.25 -19.37 9.01
N HIS A 45 -4.98 -19.02 10.27
CA HIS A 45 -3.98 -19.67 11.13
C HIS A 45 -2.56 -19.75 10.54
N THR A 46 -2.26 -18.89 9.56
CA THR A 46 -0.94 -18.75 8.94
C THR A 46 -0.26 -17.46 9.38
N LEU A 47 1.08 -17.45 9.37
CA LEU A 47 1.86 -16.23 9.52
C LEU A 47 1.48 -15.26 8.40
N LYS A 48 1.36 -13.97 8.73
CA LYS A 48 0.89 -12.93 7.82
C LYS A 48 2.07 -12.21 7.14
N PRO A 49 2.33 -12.42 5.84
CA PRO A 49 3.34 -11.65 5.11
C PRO A 49 3.05 -10.15 5.11
N ALA A 50 4.07 -9.31 4.98
CA ALA A 50 3.89 -7.88 4.78
C ALA A 50 3.02 -7.60 3.52
N ARG A 51 2.17 -6.57 3.61
CA ARG A 51 1.20 -6.18 2.55
C ARG A 51 0.10 -7.21 2.22
N SER A 52 -0.08 -8.26 3.05
CA SER A 52 -1.17 -9.24 2.87
C SER A 52 -2.46 -8.89 3.63
N LYS A 53 -3.60 -9.41 3.14
CA LYS A 53 -4.92 -9.33 3.79
C LYS A 53 -5.65 -10.66 3.73
N HIS A 54 -6.42 -10.95 4.78
CA HIS A 54 -7.44 -12.00 4.74
C HIS A 54 -8.70 -11.46 4.05
N CYS A 55 -9.22 -12.22 3.09
CA CYS A 55 -10.51 -11.98 2.44
C CYS A 55 -11.47 -13.09 2.89
N SER A 56 -12.53 -12.73 3.61
CA SER A 56 -13.55 -13.71 4.06
C SER A 56 -14.45 -14.24 2.94
N ILE A 57 -14.33 -13.68 1.73
CA ILE A 57 -15.19 -13.97 0.57
C ILE A 57 -14.50 -14.93 -0.42
N CYS A 58 -13.18 -14.93 -0.48
CA CYS A 58 -12.40 -15.40 -1.64
C CYS A 58 -11.99 -16.89 -1.60
N ASN A 59 -12.86 -17.79 -1.14
CA ASN A 59 -12.56 -19.21 -0.84
C ASN A 59 -12.19 -20.06 -2.11
N ASP A 60 -10.92 -19.96 -2.54
CA ASP A 60 -10.15 -20.66 -3.61
C ASP A 60 -10.57 -20.52 -5.09
N ALA A 61 -9.56 -20.52 -6.00
CA ALA A 61 -9.75 -20.62 -7.45
C ALA A 61 -8.53 -21.11 -8.27
N LEU A 62 -8.87 -21.79 -9.37
CA LEU A 62 -8.08 -22.51 -10.39
C LEU A 62 -7.45 -21.63 -11.50
N VAL A 63 -6.62 -22.27 -12.32
CA VAL A 63 -5.76 -21.77 -13.42
C VAL A 63 -6.43 -21.92 -14.81
N LEU A 64 -6.16 -21.02 -15.77
CA LEU A 64 -5.53 -21.32 -17.09
C LEU A 64 -5.49 -20.14 -18.08
N THR A 65 -4.50 -20.27 -18.97
CA THR A 65 -3.89 -19.39 -19.96
C THR A 65 -4.70 -19.11 -21.22
N TYR A 66 -4.43 -17.99 -21.92
CA TYR A 66 -4.30 -18.00 -23.39
C TYR A 66 -3.38 -16.87 -23.93
N SER A 67 -2.74 -17.19 -25.05
CA SER A 67 -1.89 -16.34 -25.90
C SER A 67 -2.74 -15.62 -26.95
N SER A 68 -2.43 -14.36 -27.24
CA SER A 68 -2.85 -13.71 -28.51
C SER A 68 -1.96 -12.51 -28.81
N THR A 69 -1.18 -12.61 -29.88
CA THR A 69 -0.55 -11.47 -30.56
C THR A 69 -1.57 -10.86 -31.54
N VAL A 70 -1.77 -9.54 -31.48
CA VAL A 70 -2.46 -8.76 -32.52
C VAL A 70 -1.59 -7.56 -32.85
N PRO A 71 -1.25 -7.30 -34.13
CA PRO A 71 -0.54 -6.09 -34.49
C PRO A 71 -1.53 -4.91 -34.50
N ALA A 72 -1.21 -3.85 -33.75
CA ALA A 72 -1.93 -2.59 -33.83
C ALA A 72 -1.51 -1.86 -35.10
N LYS A 73 -2.43 -1.67 -36.05
CA LYS A 73 -2.31 -0.59 -37.06
C LYS A 73 -2.50 0.73 -36.34
N HIS A 74 -1.59 1.68 -36.53
CA HIS A 74 -1.85 3.08 -36.19
C HIS A 74 -2.82 3.67 -37.22
N TRP A 75 -3.62 4.66 -36.84
CA TRP A 75 -4.62 5.30 -37.69
C TRP A 75 -4.62 6.81 -37.52
N ALA A 76 -3.51 7.38 -37.03
CA ALA A 76 -3.41 8.80 -36.75
C ALA A 76 -2.02 9.33 -37.12
N GLU A 77 -1.70 9.34 -38.41
CA GLU A 77 -0.71 10.24 -38.97
C GLU A 77 -1.42 11.20 -39.93
N GLY A 78 -1.40 12.50 -39.62
CA GLY A 78 -1.77 13.56 -40.57
C GLY A 78 -3.01 14.41 -40.23
N THR A 79 -3.75 14.13 -39.15
CA THR A 79 -4.91 14.95 -38.77
C THR A 79 -4.49 16.06 -37.82
N ASP A 80 -4.68 17.31 -38.23
CA ASP A 80 -4.52 18.46 -37.34
C ASP A 80 -5.55 18.40 -36.20
N TRP A 81 -5.12 18.75 -34.98
CA TRP A 81 -5.97 18.72 -33.79
C TRP A 81 -7.22 19.59 -33.95
N ALA A 82 -7.09 20.72 -34.65
CA ALA A 82 -8.22 21.60 -34.94
C ALA A 82 -9.26 20.91 -35.84
N MET A 83 -8.81 20.23 -36.91
CA MET A 83 -9.69 19.47 -37.80
C MET A 83 -10.41 18.34 -37.06
N TYR A 84 -9.71 17.64 -36.15
CA TYR A 84 -10.30 16.61 -35.32
C TYR A 84 -11.45 17.15 -34.47
N PHE A 85 -11.21 18.21 -33.69
CA PHE A 85 -12.26 18.79 -32.83
C PHE A 85 -13.41 19.41 -33.63
N GLN A 86 -13.13 19.98 -34.80
CA GLN A 86 -14.17 20.49 -35.70
C GLN A 86 -15.09 19.38 -36.23
N LEU A 87 -14.52 18.27 -36.70
CA LEU A 87 -15.30 17.11 -37.17
C LEU A 87 -16.16 16.51 -36.06
N TRP A 88 -15.63 16.41 -34.84
CA TRP A 88 -16.41 15.98 -33.67
C TRP A 88 -17.51 16.97 -33.31
N GLY A 89 -17.23 18.28 -33.36
CA GLY A 89 -18.22 19.33 -33.12
C GLY A 89 -19.38 19.25 -34.12
N PHE A 90 -19.11 19.02 -35.40
CA PHE A 90 -20.15 18.80 -36.41
C PHE A 90 -20.93 17.52 -36.15
N ALA A 91 -20.27 16.40 -35.87
CA ALA A 91 -20.95 15.12 -35.60
C ALA A 91 -21.88 15.17 -34.38
N ILE A 92 -21.50 15.92 -33.33
CA ILE A 92 -22.32 16.14 -32.13
C ILE A 92 -23.51 17.07 -32.43
N ALA A 93 -23.34 18.05 -33.31
CA ALA A 93 -24.39 19.02 -33.65
C ALA A 93 -25.41 18.49 -34.66
N ASP A 94 -25.01 17.57 -35.54
CA ASP A 94 -25.85 17.00 -36.59
C ASP A 94 -26.84 15.97 -36.04
N ASP A 95 -26.42 15.15 -35.07
CA ASP A 95 -27.25 14.07 -34.51
C ASP A 95 -27.46 14.22 -33.00
N ILE A 96 -28.72 14.45 -32.60
CA ILE A 96 -29.11 14.59 -31.20
C ILE A 96 -28.82 13.33 -30.36
N VAL A 97 -28.83 12.14 -30.96
CA VAL A 97 -28.49 10.88 -30.29
C VAL A 97 -27.01 10.85 -29.96
N VAL A 98 -26.15 11.28 -30.90
CA VAL A 98 -24.70 11.40 -30.68
C VAL A 98 -24.43 12.44 -29.59
N GLY A 99 -25.10 13.58 -29.62
CA GLY A 99 -25.03 14.60 -28.57
C GLY A 99 -25.46 14.09 -27.19
N ALA A 100 -26.56 13.31 -27.12
CA ALA A 100 -27.03 12.73 -25.87
C ALA A 100 -26.06 11.69 -25.28
N VAL A 101 -25.52 10.80 -26.12
CA VAL A 101 -24.50 9.81 -25.71
C VAL A 101 -23.22 10.51 -25.23
N PHE A 102 -22.78 11.57 -25.93
CA PHE A 102 -21.62 12.37 -25.54
C PHE A 102 -21.82 13.03 -24.17
N LEU A 103 -22.98 13.65 -23.92
CA LEU A 103 -23.30 14.24 -22.62
C LEU A 103 -23.33 13.21 -21.49
N LEU A 104 -23.88 12.01 -21.75
CA LEU A 104 -23.86 10.92 -20.79
C LEU A 104 -22.42 10.44 -20.49
N ALA A 105 -21.58 10.34 -21.52
CA ALA A 105 -20.16 10.00 -21.36
C ALA A 105 -19.42 11.07 -20.54
N VAL A 106 -19.63 12.36 -20.81
CA VAL A 106 -19.05 13.47 -20.04
C VAL A 106 -19.54 13.48 -18.60
N LEU A 107 -20.80 13.13 -18.34
CA LEU A 107 -21.35 13.04 -16.99
C LEU A 107 -20.76 11.86 -16.21
N THR A 108 -20.48 10.74 -16.89
CA THR A 108 -20.02 9.50 -16.26
C THR A 108 -18.51 9.35 -16.19
N ALA A 109 -17.74 10.07 -17.03
CA ALA A 109 -16.28 10.02 -17.07
C ALA A 109 -15.54 10.58 -15.82
N PRO A 110 -16.04 11.58 -15.07
CA PRO A 110 -15.31 12.15 -13.93
C PRO A 110 -15.01 11.13 -12.83
N LEU A 111 -15.96 10.23 -12.54
CA LEU A 111 -15.80 9.21 -11.51
C LEU A 111 -14.66 8.20 -11.83
N PRO A 112 -14.65 7.50 -12.98
CA PRO A 112 -13.54 6.60 -13.32
C PRO A 112 -12.23 7.37 -13.53
N PHE A 113 -12.28 8.62 -13.98
CA PHE A 113 -11.08 9.46 -14.09
C PHE A 113 -10.48 9.80 -12.71
N ALA A 114 -11.31 10.17 -11.74
CA ALA A 114 -10.87 10.39 -10.36
C ALA A 114 -10.28 9.10 -9.74
N MET A 115 -10.93 7.95 -9.99
CA MET A 115 -10.43 6.64 -9.56
C MET A 115 -9.08 6.32 -10.20
N LEU A 116 -8.90 6.61 -11.50
CA LEU A 116 -7.62 6.43 -12.20
C LEU A 116 -6.52 7.31 -11.60
N LEU A 117 -6.80 8.59 -11.38
CA LEU A 117 -5.84 9.52 -10.75
C LEU A 117 -5.43 9.06 -9.36
N TYR A 118 -6.38 8.56 -8.56
CA TYR A 118 -6.07 8.01 -7.24
C TYR A 118 -5.14 6.79 -7.32
N HIS A 119 -5.34 5.90 -8.29
CA HIS A 119 -4.46 4.74 -8.48
C HIS A 119 -3.07 5.14 -9.00
N LEU A 120 -2.99 6.17 -9.86
CA LEU A 120 -1.70 6.74 -10.27
C LEU A 120 -0.95 7.33 -9.06
N TYR A 121 -1.66 7.99 -8.14
CA TYR A 121 -1.10 8.48 -6.88
C TYR A 121 -0.61 7.35 -5.97
N LEU A 122 -1.37 6.25 -5.87
CA LEU A 122 -0.95 5.07 -5.09
C LEU A 122 0.31 4.42 -5.66
N ILE A 123 0.40 4.29 -6.99
CA ILE A 123 1.62 3.80 -7.66
C ILE A 123 2.78 4.77 -7.41
N TRP A 124 2.54 6.08 -7.52
CA TRP A 124 3.57 7.08 -7.29
C TRP A 124 4.15 7.03 -5.89
N SER A 125 3.31 6.82 -4.88
CA SER A 125 3.70 6.76 -3.48
C SER A 125 4.09 5.36 -2.99
N GLY A 126 4.03 4.35 -3.85
CA GLY A 126 4.37 2.96 -3.52
C GLY A 126 3.40 2.27 -2.56
N MET A 127 2.19 2.80 -2.40
CA MET A 127 1.21 2.33 -1.41
C MET A 127 0.08 1.53 -2.05
N THR A 128 -0.47 0.57 -1.29
CA THR A 128 -1.80 0.01 -1.59
C THR A 128 -2.90 0.87 -0.98
N THR A 129 -4.15 0.74 -1.45
CA THR A 129 -5.32 1.43 -0.88
C THR A 129 -5.48 1.19 0.63
N ASN A 130 -5.02 0.04 1.13
CA ASN A 130 -5.02 -0.25 2.55
C ASN A 130 -3.93 0.49 3.31
N GLU A 131 -2.73 0.52 2.74
CA GLU A 131 -1.61 1.22 3.36
C GLU A 131 -1.89 2.72 3.39
N SER A 132 -2.47 3.30 2.34
CA SER A 132 -2.84 4.71 2.34
C SER A 132 -3.84 5.07 3.44
N ALA A 133 -4.78 4.17 3.76
CA ALA A 133 -5.68 4.32 4.90
C ALA A 133 -4.92 4.27 6.24
N LYS A 134 -4.05 3.27 6.45
CA LYS A 134 -3.22 3.17 7.66
C LYS A 134 -2.30 4.38 7.85
N TRP A 135 -1.73 4.90 6.76
CA TRP A 135 -0.94 6.13 6.79
C TRP A 135 -1.81 7.38 7.04
N GLY A 136 -3.11 7.31 6.71
CA GLY A 136 -4.11 8.28 7.16
C GLY A 136 -4.24 8.27 8.67
N ASP A 137 -4.46 7.10 9.27
CA ASP A 137 -4.57 6.95 10.73
C ASP A 137 -3.32 7.51 11.44
N TRP A 138 -2.13 7.15 10.97
CA TRP A 138 -0.88 7.69 11.51
C TRP A 138 -0.76 9.22 11.35
N ARG A 139 -1.28 9.79 10.27
CA ARG A 139 -1.24 11.24 10.05
C ARG A 139 -2.09 11.98 11.07
N ASP A 140 -3.26 11.43 11.35
CA ASP A 140 -4.20 12.00 12.31
C ASP A 140 -3.60 11.88 13.73
N ASP A 141 -3.04 10.73 14.09
CA ASP A 141 -2.35 10.54 15.38
C ASP A 141 -1.11 11.45 15.56
N ILE A 142 -0.37 11.70 14.46
CA ILE A 142 0.75 12.66 14.46
C ILE A 142 0.24 14.09 14.65
N ALA A 143 -0.87 14.45 14.01
CA ALA A 143 -1.49 15.77 14.16
C ALA A 143 -1.96 16.01 15.61
N ASP A 144 -2.42 14.96 16.28
CA ASP A 144 -2.79 14.97 17.70
C ASP A 144 -1.58 14.94 18.65
N GLY A 145 -0.37 14.72 18.11
CA GLY A 145 0.89 14.72 18.87
C GLY A 145 1.11 13.48 19.73
N LEU A 146 0.45 12.37 19.38
CA LEU A 146 0.44 11.11 20.13
C LEU A 146 1.56 10.13 19.73
N VAL A 147 2.31 10.47 18.67
CA VAL A 147 3.25 9.57 17.99
C VAL A 147 4.70 9.92 18.29
N PHE A 148 5.48 8.88 18.60
CA PHE A 148 6.90 8.99 18.88
C PHE A 148 7.70 8.03 18.00
N LYS A 149 8.86 8.52 17.51
CA LYS A 149 9.84 7.75 16.73
C LYS A 149 11.10 7.46 17.56
N ALA A 150 11.65 6.27 17.39
CA ALA A 150 12.96 5.88 17.90
C ALA A 150 13.65 4.95 16.90
N LYS A 151 14.92 4.62 17.15
CA LYS A 151 15.64 3.64 16.33
C LYS A 151 15.20 2.23 16.68
N LYS A 152 14.89 1.42 15.67
CA LYS A 152 14.45 0.02 15.84
C LYS A 152 15.54 -0.79 16.57
N SER A 153 16.81 -0.62 16.20
CA SER A 153 17.96 -1.28 16.82
C SER A 153 18.14 -0.98 18.33
N GLU A 154 17.76 0.22 18.79
CA GLU A 154 17.92 0.64 20.18
C GLU A 154 16.77 0.14 21.07
N ILE A 155 15.55 0.03 20.52
CA ILE A 155 14.34 -0.38 21.24
C ILE A 155 14.17 -1.89 21.26
N TYR A 156 14.53 -2.56 20.17
CA TYR A 156 14.47 -4.02 20.06
C TYR A 156 15.90 -4.60 20.07
N PRO A 157 16.62 -4.59 21.22
CA PRO A 157 17.85 -5.35 21.33
C PRO A 157 17.48 -6.81 21.07
N GLN A 158 18.25 -7.45 20.17
CA GLN A 158 17.98 -8.77 19.60
C GLN A 158 17.30 -9.73 20.60
N ARG A 159 16.19 -10.34 20.14
CA ARG A 159 15.28 -11.27 20.83
C ARG A 159 14.23 -10.63 21.75
N HIS A 160 13.11 -10.24 21.13
CA HIS A 160 11.82 -10.23 21.82
C HIS A 160 11.47 -11.67 22.26
N PRO A 161 10.74 -11.91 23.36
CA PRO A 161 10.30 -13.26 23.74
C PRO A 161 9.45 -13.97 22.66
N ASP A 162 8.80 -13.20 21.78
CA ASP A 162 8.10 -13.71 20.57
C ASP A 162 9.03 -13.96 19.36
N ALA A 163 10.37 -13.89 19.55
CA ALA A 163 11.37 -14.03 18.50
C ALA A 163 11.70 -15.47 18.08
N ASP A 164 10.83 -16.44 18.36
CA ASP A 164 10.87 -17.71 17.62
C ASP A 164 10.64 -17.50 16.12
N ILE A 165 10.14 -16.32 15.74
CA ILE A 165 9.90 -15.91 14.36
C ILE A 165 11.11 -15.14 13.87
N VAL A 166 12.07 -15.89 13.34
CA VAL A 166 13.25 -15.34 12.65
C VAL A 166 12.78 -14.60 11.41
N GLU A 167 12.89 -13.27 11.42
CA GLU A 167 12.68 -12.45 10.21
C GLU A 167 13.63 -12.96 9.11
N PRO A 168 13.12 -13.33 7.92
CA PRO A 168 14.00 -13.70 6.82
C PRO A 168 14.84 -12.48 6.41
N ASP A 169 16.13 -12.71 6.12
CA ASP A 169 16.98 -11.67 5.54
C ASP A 169 16.53 -11.40 4.10
N ILE A 170 16.04 -10.19 3.85
CA ILE A 170 15.47 -9.79 2.56
C ILE A 170 16.34 -8.66 2.00
N PRO A 171 16.98 -8.85 0.82
CA PRO A 171 17.71 -7.78 0.16
C PRO A 171 16.72 -6.76 -0.41
N TRP A 172 16.44 -5.71 0.36
CA TRP A 172 15.57 -4.59 -0.04
C TRP A 172 16.40 -3.33 -0.32
N PRO A 173 16.05 -2.52 -1.35
CA PRO A 173 16.84 -1.33 -1.71
C PRO A 173 16.89 -0.25 -0.62
N ILE A 174 15.86 -0.20 0.22
CA ILE A 174 15.70 0.79 1.29
C ILE A 174 15.76 0.06 2.64
N ASN A 175 16.65 0.49 3.52
CA ASN A 175 16.69 -0.01 4.90
C ASN A 175 16.53 1.16 5.86
N THR A 176 15.49 1.14 6.69
CA THR A 176 15.20 2.19 7.66
C THR A 176 15.24 1.61 9.06
N ASP A 177 16.12 2.16 9.90
CA ASP A 177 16.26 1.77 11.30
C ASP A 177 15.42 2.68 12.19
N HIS A 178 14.11 2.79 11.91
CA HIS A 178 13.16 3.51 12.76
C HIS A 178 11.93 2.68 13.07
N THR A 179 11.26 3.02 14.14
CA THR A 179 9.97 2.45 14.54
C THR A 179 9.10 3.58 15.12
N LEU A 180 7.79 3.40 15.01
CA LEU A 180 6.80 4.34 15.53
C LEU A 180 5.96 3.66 16.60
N ILE A 181 5.66 4.41 17.65
CA ILE A 181 4.69 3.97 18.65
C ILE A 181 3.69 5.07 18.94
N PHE A 182 2.48 4.62 19.24
CA PHE A 182 1.35 5.40 19.68
C PHE A 182 1.25 5.41 21.21
N THR A 183 0.95 6.58 21.77
CA THR A 183 0.72 6.79 23.20
C THR A 183 -0.68 7.35 23.43
N SER A 184 -1.50 6.65 24.22
CA SER A 184 -2.89 7.08 24.48
C SER A 184 -3.00 8.34 25.34
N ASP A 185 -1.95 8.68 26.08
CA ASP A 185 -1.86 9.85 26.96
C ASP A 185 -1.10 11.03 26.32
N GLY A 186 -0.55 10.85 25.11
CA GLY A 186 0.29 11.83 24.43
C GLY A 186 1.61 12.16 25.13
N SER A 187 1.93 11.45 26.21
CA SER A 187 3.17 11.66 26.98
C SER A 187 4.29 10.79 26.41
N PRO A 188 5.55 11.27 26.43
CA PRO A 188 6.65 10.48 25.91
C PRO A 188 6.74 9.13 26.65
N PRO A 189 7.07 8.05 25.94
CA PRO A 189 7.30 6.72 26.53
C PRO A 189 8.24 6.80 27.73
N ARG A 190 7.83 6.24 28.87
CA ARG A 190 8.63 6.22 30.11
C ARG A 190 9.44 4.95 30.21
N VAL A 191 10.58 5.00 30.89
CA VAL A 191 11.43 3.82 31.10
C VAL A 191 10.62 2.68 31.74
N GLY A 192 10.65 1.49 31.14
CA GLY A 192 9.88 0.33 31.60
C GLY A 192 8.46 0.22 31.04
N PHE A 193 8.17 0.90 29.93
CA PHE A 193 6.95 0.67 29.15
C PHE A 193 6.89 -0.78 28.62
N SER A 194 5.68 -1.32 28.46
CA SER A 194 5.45 -2.59 27.78
C SER A 194 4.77 -2.35 26.45
N LEU A 195 5.23 -3.02 25.40
CA LEU A 195 4.57 -3.02 24.10
C LEU A 195 3.32 -3.90 24.16
N ASP A 196 2.24 -3.46 23.54
CA ASP A 196 1.08 -4.31 23.30
C ASP A 196 1.45 -5.41 22.29
N GLY A 197 0.63 -6.45 22.16
CA GLY A 197 0.87 -7.58 21.25
C GLY A 197 1.07 -7.14 19.79
N GLU A 198 0.52 -5.98 19.42
CA GLU A 198 0.73 -5.42 18.11
C GLU A 198 2.04 -4.62 17.92
N CYS A 199 2.77 -4.35 19.00
CA CYS A 199 3.97 -3.50 19.04
C CYS A 199 3.78 -2.05 18.55
N THR A 200 2.56 -1.64 18.22
CA THR A 200 2.22 -0.29 17.76
C THR A 200 1.88 0.65 18.91
N SER A 201 1.31 0.12 19.99
CA SER A 201 0.89 0.88 21.17
C SER A 201 1.71 0.47 22.40
N ILE A 202 1.84 1.40 23.35
CA ILE A 202 2.50 1.13 24.62
C ILE A 202 1.55 1.25 25.80
N THR A 203 1.77 0.40 26.80
CA THR A 203 1.21 0.58 28.13
C THR A 203 2.28 1.20 29.02
N GLN A 204 1.99 2.39 29.53
CA GLN A 204 2.88 3.11 30.44
C GLN A 204 2.93 2.40 31.81
N PRO A 205 4.08 2.40 32.50
CA PRO A 205 4.19 1.80 33.82
C PRO A 205 3.33 2.56 34.84
N GLY A 206 2.61 1.85 35.71
CA GLY A 206 1.74 2.44 36.73
C GLY A 206 2.45 3.23 37.84
N LYS A 207 3.79 3.30 37.83
CA LYS A 207 4.57 4.11 38.77
C LYS A 207 4.56 5.58 38.34
N LEU A 208 3.82 6.40 39.09
CA LEU A 208 3.79 7.85 38.96
C LEU A 208 5.22 8.44 39.01
N GLY A 209 5.57 9.30 38.05
CA GLY A 209 6.83 10.04 38.05
C GLY A 209 8.04 9.35 37.40
N THR A 210 7.84 8.21 36.72
CA THR A 210 8.92 7.57 35.96
C THR A 210 9.41 8.49 34.84
N ALA A 211 10.73 8.64 34.69
CA ALA A 211 11.34 9.54 33.73
C ALA A 211 11.03 9.11 32.28
N PRO A 212 10.85 10.07 31.35
CA PRO A 212 10.77 9.79 29.92
C PRO A 212 12.03 9.11 29.41
N ASP A 213 11.89 8.14 28.51
CA ASP A 213 13.01 7.52 27.82
C ASP A 213 13.53 8.48 26.72
N PRO A 214 14.80 8.91 26.77
CA PRO A 214 15.38 9.88 25.84
C PRO A 214 15.52 9.38 24.40
N ARG A 215 15.37 8.07 24.15
CA ARG A 215 15.46 7.48 22.81
C ARG A 215 14.31 7.88 21.90
N TRP A 216 13.16 8.22 22.50
CA TRP A 216 11.95 8.58 21.77
C TRP A 216 11.90 10.08 21.46
N ARG A 217 11.60 10.40 20.21
CA ARG A 217 11.39 11.77 19.74
C ARG A 217 9.98 11.89 19.19
N ARG A 218 9.28 12.96 19.53
CA ARG A 218 7.94 13.20 18.98
C ARG A 218 8.03 13.45 17.47
N VAL A 219 7.14 12.84 16.71
CA VAL A 219 6.99 13.10 15.27
C VAL A 219 6.06 14.28 15.09
N GLN A 220 6.45 15.27 14.29
CA GLN A 220 5.59 16.44 14.04
C GLN A 220 4.84 16.34 12.72
N ARG A 221 5.39 15.62 11.74
CA ARG A 221 4.83 15.50 10.40
C ARG A 221 5.09 14.10 9.87
N LEU A 222 4.18 13.63 9.02
CA LEU A 222 4.31 12.31 8.39
C LEU A 222 5.52 12.22 7.44
N GLU A 223 5.97 13.35 6.88
CA GLU A 223 7.15 13.42 5.99
C GLU A 223 8.46 12.97 6.67
N ASP A 224 8.52 13.01 8.00
CA ASP A 224 9.64 12.52 8.78
C ASP A 224 9.74 10.99 8.81
N VAL A 225 8.69 10.29 8.34
CA VAL A 225 8.56 8.84 8.37
C VAL A 225 8.76 8.31 6.96
N VAL A 226 9.85 7.58 6.77
CA VAL A 226 10.16 6.95 5.49
C VAL A 226 9.26 5.73 5.28
N ASN A 227 8.55 5.73 4.15
CA ASN A 227 7.85 4.57 3.64
C ASN A 227 8.83 3.63 2.91
N VAL A 228 9.14 2.48 3.51
CA VAL A 228 10.08 1.49 2.93
C VAL A 228 9.59 0.89 1.62
N TYR A 229 8.27 0.93 1.38
CA TYR A 229 7.64 0.39 0.17
C TYR A 229 7.67 1.36 -1.02
N ASP A 230 8.06 2.61 -0.83
CA ASP A 230 8.19 3.56 -1.92
C ASP A 230 9.59 3.48 -2.58
N LEU A 231 9.66 2.83 -3.74
CA LEU A 231 10.89 2.69 -4.53
C LEU A 231 11.00 3.76 -5.64
N GLY A 232 10.10 4.75 -5.64
CA GLY A 232 9.95 5.76 -6.67
C GLY A 232 9.05 5.34 -7.83
N PHE A 233 8.41 6.34 -8.47
CA PHE A 233 7.33 6.15 -9.46
C PHE A 233 7.59 5.05 -10.50
N TRP A 234 8.74 5.07 -11.18
CA TRP A 234 9.04 4.11 -12.25
C TRP A 234 9.28 2.69 -11.74
N SER A 235 9.86 2.54 -10.55
CA SER A 235 10.07 1.25 -9.90
C SER A 235 8.72 0.66 -9.47
N ASN A 236 7.92 1.47 -8.78
CA ASN A 236 6.58 1.09 -8.32
C ASN A 236 5.66 0.76 -9.50
N LEU A 237 5.74 1.52 -10.61
CA LEU A 237 4.95 1.28 -11.81
C LEU A 237 5.33 -0.04 -12.49
N ARG A 238 6.62 -0.36 -12.59
CA ARG A 238 7.07 -1.66 -13.13
C ARG A 238 6.62 -2.82 -12.26
N GLU A 239 6.69 -2.66 -10.94
CA GLU A 239 6.22 -3.65 -9.98
C GLU A 239 4.70 -3.88 -10.08
N ALA A 240 3.92 -2.80 -10.14
CA ALA A 240 2.47 -2.85 -10.32
C ALA A 240 2.06 -3.52 -11.64
N LEU A 241 2.81 -3.27 -12.72
CA LEU A 241 2.57 -3.88 -14.02
C LEU A 241 3.17 -5.29 -14.16
N ARG A 242 3.82 -5.82 -13.10
CA ARG A 242 4.53 -7.11 -13.11
C ARG A 242 5.48 -7.27 -14.32
N ILE A 243 6.05 -6.18 -14.79
CA ILE A 243 7.01 -6.20 -15.90
C ILE A 243 8.28 -6.85 -15.36
N ARG A 244 8.57 -8.07 -15.82
CA ARG A 244 9.66 -8.92 -15.34
C ARG A 244 11.00 -8.15 -15.37
N ARG A 245 11.79 -8.30 -14.29
CA ARG A 245 13.22 -7.95 -14.29
C ARG A 245 13.98 -8.76 -15.34
#